data_AF-A0A9W9Z961-F1
#
_entry.id   AF-A0A9W9Z961-F1
#
_cell.length_a   1.000
_cell.length_b   1.000
_cell.length_c   1.000
_cell.angle_alpha   90.00
_cell.angle_beta   90.00
_cell.angle_gamma   90.00
#
_symmetry.space_group_name_H-M   'P 1'
#
loop_
_entity.id
_entity.type
_entity.pdbx_description
1 polymer ?
#
loop_
_entity_poly.entity_id
_entity_poly.type
_entity_poly.pdbx_seq_one_letter_code
_entity_poly.pdbx_strand_id
1 'polypeptide(L)'
;MLHPADPSVVFVSPQRHRISWKIGNIALEKAHTLVSPQGVCSKAIFNAAGPNIANYFQAPQPGEITITPGYRLACSHVIHTCCPNWNGGTGEAALRSIVKKSLVKVDELGGSSVAFPVIGTGRLAFPPHEASRIMLNEAVAFCSNNPLSLVKDIRFLLFHGDQGVIDAFKQESNPLHAKPDRKTVDVVQGDLTQELTDAIVNIIGTNMNMYGAGQLGKAIAKASGVQVENECKNLGEQPAGSAVMTSGGNLAAPNIIHMVVGLKNKQHLQLCIEKCLQLAEAKGLKTISLPAAGTGAGGLSEMDSAQATFLALRKILGNCVNLRQVRIVLNQAKLMKPFLDEHKLMQQQENKRLVSRSSPVKTAESPRKKPRMAQYGVPNPKNKGKVSVSGASKAAAERPMVEDDAFTTEIVEHQKVGQLSKKQIDDLQKSAQTQDVKFIIYQTNNRIYAIGKRSRVSEMVGRIWCMLNESKSVNCTQKGL
;
A
#
# COMPACT_ATOMS: atom_id res chain seq x y z
N MET A 1 7.10 -9.81 21.98
CA MET A 1 7.97 -8.70 21.54
C MET A 1 7.44 -8.23 20.19
N LEU A 2 6.90 -7.02 20.11
CA LEU A 2 6.57 -6.40 18.82
C LEU A 2 7.90 -6.05 18.15
N HIS A 3 8.11 -6.49 16.91
CA HIS A 3 9.18 -5.94 16.09
C HIS A 3 8.93 -4.43 15.99
N PRO A 4 9.91 -3.56 16.29
CA PRO A 4 9.78 -2.14 16.00
C PRO A 4 9.42 -1.98 14.51
N ALA A 5 8.58 -0.99 14.19
CA ALA A 5 8.34 -0.61 12.80
C ALA A 5 9.69 -0.48 12.12
N ASP A 6 9.96 -1.35 11.15
CA ASP A 6 11.24 -1.40 10.45
C ASP A 6 11.46 0.00 9.84
N PRO A 7 12.44 0.81 10.32
CA PRO A 7 12.65 2.18 9.86
C PRO A 7 13.08 2.24 8.38
N SER A 8 13.37 1.07 7.83
CA SER A 8 13.65 0.87 6.42
C SER A 8 12.37 0.90 5.57
N VAL A 9 11.18 0.69 6.14
CA VAL A 9 9.88 0.75 5.46
C VAL A 9 9.35 2.18 5.48
N VAL A 10 9.28 2.77 4.29
CA VAL A 10 8.90 4.17 4.14
C VAL A 10 7.49 4.33 3.61
N PHE A 11 6.87 3.35 2.95
CA PHE A 11 5.49 3.48 2.51
C PHE A 11 4.81 2.11 2.45
N VAL A 12 3.56 2.06 2.90
CA VAL A 12 2.69 0.89 2.74
C VAL A 12 1.31 1.39 2.31
N SER A 13 0.87 1.00 1.12
CA SER A 13 -0.49 1.30 0.64
C SER A 13 -1.52 0.32 1.21
N PRO A 14 -2.82 0.68 1.24
CA PRO A 14 -3.90 -0.25 1.62
C PRO A 14 -3.90 -1.54 0.79
N GLN A 15 -3.46 -1.46 -0.47
CA GLN A 15 -3.36 -2.57 -1.42
C GLN A 15 -2.04 -3.35 -1.32
N ARG A 16 -1.34 -3.20 -0.19
CA ARG A 16 -0.11 -3.90 0.20
C ARG A 16 1.10 -3.71 -0.73
N HIS A 17 1.15 -2.63 -1.49
CA HIS A 17 2.42 -2.16 -2.04
C HIS A 17 3.29 -1.64 -0.89
N ARG A 18 4.56 -2.05 -0.87
CA ARG A 18 5.56 -1.66 0.12
C ARG A 18 6.72 -0.97 -0.58
N ILE A 19 7.09 0.21 -0.10
CA ILE A 19 8.34 0.87 -0.46
C ILE A 19 9.25 0.84 0.76
N SER A 20 10.48 0.38 0.55
CA SER A 20 11.50 0.31 1.59
C SER A 20 12.86 0.70 1.06
N TRP A 21 13.81 0.93 1.95
CA TRP A 21 15.22 1.07 1.61
C TRP A 21 16.06 0.19 2.51
N LYS A 22 17.31 -0.12 2.13
CA LYS A 22 18.29 -0.69 3.05
C LYS A 22 19.70 -0.40 2.56
N ILE A 23 20.67 -0.47 3.46
CA ILE A 23 22.08 -0.43 3.08
C ILE A 23 22.47 -1.77 2.46
N GLY A 24 23.12 -1.76 1.30
CA GLY A 24 23.52 -2.99 0.63
C GLY A 24 24.14 -2.82 -0.75
N ASN A 25 24.50 -3.96 -1.35
CA ASN A 25 25.00 -4.06 -2.72
C ASN A 25 23.90 -4.58 -3.63
N ILE A 26 23.51 -3.79 -4.63
CA ILE A 26 22.46 -4.12 -5.61
C ILE A 26 22.71 -5.45 -6.33
N ALA A 27 23.96 -5.82 -6.57
CA ALA A 27 24.32 -7.06 -7.25
C ALA A 27 24.10 -8.33 -6.40
N LEU A 28 23.95 -8.18 -5.09
CA LEU A 28 23.66 -9.29 -4.15
C LEU A 28 22.18 -9.36 -3.76
N GLU A 29 21.37 -8.46 -4.31
CA GLU A 29 19.98 -8.32 -3.90
C GLU A 29 19.09 -9.40 -4.47
N LYS A 30 18.16 -9.88 -3.65
CA LYS A 30 17.13 -10.83 -4.04
C LYS A 30 15.81 -10.08 -4.29
N ALA A 31 15.50 -9.90 -5.56
CA ALA A 31 14.25 -9.33 -6.04
C ALA A 31 13.93 -9.96 -7.40
N HIS A 32 12.68 -9.89 -7.87
CA HIS A 32 12.34 -10.37 -9.20
C HIS A 32 13.09 -9.59 -10.29
N THR A 33 13.25 -8.28 -10.10
CA THR A 33 13.96 -7.41 -11.04
C THR A 33 14.96 -6.50 -10.33
N LEU A 34 16.16 -6.36 -10.90
CA LEU A 34 17.16 -5.38 -10.47
C LEU A 34 17.27 -4.24 -11.49
N VAL A 35 17.46 -3.01 -11.02
CA VAL A 35 17.68 -1.85 -11.88
C VAL A 35 19.16 -1.48 -11.92
N SER A 36 19.69 -1.38 -13.13
CA SER A 36 21.10 -1.19 -13.44
C SER A 36 21.30 0.19 -14.12
N PRO A 37 21.74 1.21 -13.37
CA PRO A 37 22.14 2.49 -13.95
C PRO A 37 23.58 2.45 -14.44
N GLN A 38 23.94 3.42 -15.29
CA GLN A 38 25.31 3.62 -15.75
C GLN A 38 26.30 3.79 -14.58
N GLY A 39 27.51 3.24 -14.73
CA GLY A 39 28.61 3.42 -13.77
C GLY A 39 28.82 2.23 -12.84
N VAL A 40 29.13 2.51 -11.57
CA VAL A 40 29.64 1.51 -10.62
C VAL A 40 28.60 0.41 -10.33
N CYS A 41 27.32 0.76 -10.22
CA CYS A 41 26.24 -0.21 -10.02
C CYS A 41 26.14 -1.17 -11.22
N SER A 42 26.14 -0.66 -12.46
CA SER A 42 26.17 -1.51 -13.66
C SER A 42 27.38 -2.43 -13.66
N LYS A 43 28.59 -1.93 -13.35
CA LYS A 43 29.79 -2.79 -13.28
C LYS A 43 29.65 -3.91 -12.24
N ALA A 44 29.10 -3.60 -11.06
CA ALA A 44 28.85 -4.61 -10.03
C ALA A 44 27.83 -5.68 -10.49
N ILE A 45 26.74 -5.26 -11.15
CA ILE A 45 25.71 -6.15 -11.70
C ILE A 45 26.28 -7.03 -12.81
N PHE A 46 27.05 -6.47 -13.75
CA PHE A 46 27.69 -7.23 -14.84
C PHE A 46 28.68 -8.27 -14.31
N ASN A 47 29.51 -7.89 -13.34
CA ASN A 47 30.45 -8.81 -12.72
C ASN A 47 29.73 -10.00 -12.05
N ALA A 48 28.63 -9.73 -11.34
CA ALA A 48 27.87 -10.75 -10.64
C ALA A 48 27.01 -11.61 -11.58
N ALA A 49 26.43 -11.04 -12.65
CA ALA A 49 25.66 -11.76 -13.66
C ALA A 49 26.52 -12.73 -14.49
N GLY A 50 27.82 -12.44 -14.63
CA GLY A 50 28.74 -13.19 -15.45
C GLY A 50 28.75 -12.72 -16.92
N PRO A 51 29.63 -13.29 -17.75
CA PRO A 51 29.94 -12.74 -19.08
C PRO A 51 28.75 -12.75 -20.05
N ASN A 52 27.80 -13.65 -19.88
CA ASN A 52 26.67 -13.83 -20.80
C ASN A 52 25.72 -12.62 -20.86
N ILE A 53 25.69 -11.78 -19.81
CA ILE A 53 24.84 -10.58 -19.83
C ILE A 53 25.24 -9.58 -20.91
N ALA A 54 26.53 -9.54 -21.27
CA ALA A 54 27.04 -8.64 -22.29
C ALA A 54 26.51 -8.99 -23.70
N ASN A 55 26.21 -10.27 -23.96
CA ASN A 55 25.74 -10.73 -25.27
C ASN A 55 24.33 -10.22 -25.60
N TYR A 56 23.54 -9.88 -24.58
CA TYR A 56 22.15 -9.43 -24.74
C TYR A 56 21.96 -7.98 -24.27
N PHE A 57 23.01 -7.35 -23.76
CA PHE A 57 22.96 -5.97 -23.34
C PHE A 57 22.85 -5.05 -24.56
N GLN A 58 21.83 -4.22 -24.55
CA GLN A 58 21.66 -3.11 -25.48
C GLN A 58 21.66 -1.82 -24.67
N ALA A 59 22.55 -0.89 -24.99
CA ALA A 59 22.60 0.39 -24.30
C ALA A 59 21.31 1.18 -24.57
N PRO A 60 20.55 1.58 -23.53
CA PRO A 60 19.37 2.41 -23.70
C PRO A 60 19.75 3.82 -24.15
N GLN A 61 18.86 4.45 -24.93
CA GLN A 61 18.91 5.88 -25.20
C GLN A 61 18.68 6.69 -23.90
N PRO A 62 19.12 7.96 -23.81
CA PRO A 62 18.86 8.78 -22.63
C PRO A 62 17.37 8.88 -22.29
N GLY A 63 17.00 8.58 -21.04
CA GLY A 63 15.61 8.53 -20.58
C GLY A 63 14.85 7.24 -20.92
N GLU A 64 15.52 6.28 -21.58
CA GLU A 64 14.97 4.98 -21.95
C GLU A 64 15.52 3.84 -21.08
N ILE A 65 14.88 2.67 -21.23
CA ILE A 65 15.24 1.44 -20.54
C ILE A 65 15.38 0.28 -21.54
N THR A 66 16.26 -0.67 -21.24
CA THR A 66 16.37 -1.96 -21.92
C THR A 66 16.41 -3.08 -20.88
N ILE A 67 16.31 -4.35 -21.31
CA ILE A 67 16.12 -5.48 -20.39
C ILE A 67 17.00 -6.64 -20.82
N THR A 68 17.60 -7.31 -19.84
CA THR A 68 18.24 -8.62 -20.03
C THR A 68 17.74 -9.62 -18.98
N PRO A 69 17.93 -10.92 -19.20
CA PRO A 69 17.84 -11.91 -18.13
C PRO A 69 18.83 -11.61 -16.98
N GLY A 70 18.57 -12.14 -15.79
CA GLY A 70 19.44 -11.99 -14.62
C GLY A 70 20.72 -12.84 -14.64
N TYR A 71 20.75 -13.92 -15.42
CA TYR A 71 21.87 -14.88 -15.47
C TYR A 71 22.21 -15.42 -14.07
N ARG A 72 23.45 -15.18 -13.59
CA ARG A 72 23.91 -15.65 -12.28
C ARG A 72 23.40 -14.80 -11.11
N LEU A 73 22.70 -13.69 -11.37
CA LEU A 73 22.08 -12.88 -10.34
C LEU A 73 20.88 -13.60 -9.73
N ALA A 74 20.56 -13.28 -8.48
CA ALA A 74 19.37 -13.78 -7.79
C ALA A 74 18.10 -12.99 -8.17
N CYS A 75 17.90 -12.75 -9.47
CA CYS A 75 16.76 -12.07 -10.06
C CYS A 75 16.41 -12.67 -11.43
N SER A 76 15.15 -12.53 -11.85
CA SER A 76 14.72 -12.98 -13.19
C SER A 76 15.22 -12.05 -14.29
N HIS A 77 15.16 -10.73 -14.04
CA HIS A 77 15.45 -9.71 -15.04
C HIS A 77 16.32 -8.58 -14.49
N VAL A 78 17.11 -7.97 -15.37
CA VAL A 78 17.81 -6.71 -15.12
C VAL A 78 17.27 -5.64 -16.07
N ILE A 79 16.80 -4.53 -15.52
CA ILE A 79 16.43 -3.35 -16.30
C ILE A 79 17.64 -2.42 -16.35
N HIS A 80 18.16 -2.19 -17.53
CA HIS A 80 19.26 -1.25 -17.77
C HIS A 80 18.68 0.13 -18.07
N THR A 81 19.30 1.17 -17.53
CA THR A 81 18.79 2.54 -17.63
C THR A 81 19.91 3.50 -18.05
N CYS A 82 19.55 4.53 -18.82
CA CYS A 82 20.47 5.57 -19.28
C CYS A 82 19.92 6.93 -18.84
N CYS A 83 20.47 7.49 -17.77
CA CYS A 83 20.04 8.78 -17.24
C CYS A 83 21.03 9.86 -17.68
N PRO A 84 20.58 10.99 -18.26
CA PRO A 84 21.46 12.09 -18.62
C PRO A 84 22.03 12.80 -17.38
N ASN A 85 23.03 13.67 -17.57
CA ASN A 85 23.63 14.43 -16.47
C ASN A 85 22.68 15.50 -15.90
N TRP A 86 22.87 15.81 -14.63
CA TRP A 86 22.30 16.97 -13.96
C TRP A 86 23.06 18.25 -14.33
N ASN A 87 22.34 19.24 -14.84
CA ASN A 87 22.86 20.59 -15.08
C ASN A 87 21.78 21.62 -14.69
N GLY A 88 21.67 21.88 -13.39
CA GLY A 88 20.70 22.86 -12.87
C GLY A 88 19.23 22.49 -13.07
N GLY A 89 18.89 21.19 -12.97
CA GLY A 89 17.51 20.70 -13.17
C GLY A 89 17.33 19.83 -14.41
N THR A 90 18.21 19.96 -15.40
CA THR A 90 18.15 19.09 -16.59
C THR A 90 18.35 17.63 -16.18
N GLY A 91 17.59 16.73 -16.80
CA GLY A 91 17.63 15.30 -16.49
C GLY A 91 16.60 14.84 -15.45
N GLU A 92 15.95 15.74 -14.71
CA GLU A 92 14.83 15.38 -13.81
C GLU A 92 13.73 14.61 -14.56
N ALA A 93 13.26 15.15 -15.69
CA ALA A 93 12.22 14.50 -16.50
C ALA A 93 12.63 13.11 -16.98
N ALA A 94 13.91 12.92 -17.31
CA ALA A 94 14.45 11.64 -17.72
C ALA A 94 14.52 10.66 -16.55
N LEU A 95 14.97 11.09 -15.36
CA LEU A 95 14.98 10.26 -14.15
C LEU A 95 13.56 9.81 -13.77
N ARG A 96 12.58 10.72 -13.79
CA ARG A 96 11.16 10.39 -13.57
C ARG A 96 10.66 9.35 -14.56
N SER A 97 10.92 9.58 -15.84
CA SER A 97 10.55 8.68 -16.94
C SER A 97 11.16 7.28 -16.74
N ILE A 98 12.44 7.20 -16.37
CA ILE A 98 13.15 5.95 -16.11
C ILE A 98 12.47 5.17 -14.99
N VAL A 99 12.25 5.79 -13.82
CA VAL A 99 11.63 5.11 -12.66
C VAL A 99 10.23 4.60 -13.02
N LYS A 100 9.42 5.45 -13.67
CA LYS A 100 8.07 5.09 -14.13
C LYS A 100 8.10 3.91 -15.10
N LYS A 101 8.92 3.98 -16.15
CA LYS A 101 9.05 2.92 -17.16
C LYS A 101 9.57 1.63 -16.54
N SER A 102 10.52 1.71 -15.61
CA SER A 102 11.02 0.52 -14.90
C SER A 102 9.91 -0.16 -14.14
N LEU A 103 9.12 0.57 -13.33
CA LEU A 103 8.03 -0.02 -12.54
C LEU A 103 6.93 -0.64 -13.41
N VAL A 104 6.50 0.07 -14.46
CA VAL A 104 5.55 -0.45 -15.44
C VAL A 104 6.09 -1.73 -16.08
N LYS A 105 7.38 -1.74 -16.45
CA LYS A 105 7.99 -2.91 -17.08
C LYS A 105 8.08 -4.11 -16.14
N VAL A 106 8.35 -3.91 -14.85
CA VAL A 106 8.33 -5.02 -13.88
C VAL A 106 6.94 -5.62 -13.78
N ASP A 107 5.89 -4.78 -13.77
CA ASP A 107 4.50 -5.24 -13.75
C ASP A 107 4.14 -6.03 -15.01
N GLU A 108 4.54 -5.54 -16.20
CA GLU A 108 4.37 -6.22 -17.50
C GLU A 108 5.07 -7.58 -17.54
N LEU A 109 6.23 -7.70 -16.87
CA LEU A 109 6.97 -8.96 -16.73
C LEU A 109 6.40 -9.89 -15.65
N GLY A 110 5.29 -9.54 -15.00
CA GLY A 110 4.68 -10.31 -13.92
C GLY A 110 5.47 -10.29 -12.60
N GLY A 111 6.39 -9.34 -12.45
CA GLY A 111 7.28 -9.25 -11.31
C GLY A 111 6.62 -8.73 -10.04
N SER A 112 6.86 -9.40 -8.92
CA SER A 112 6.31 -8.98 -7.62
C SER A 112 7.21 -8.05 -6.81
N SER A 113 8.49 -7.93 -7.19
CA SER A 113 9.48 -7.14 -6.46
C SER A 113 10.54 -6.53 -7.37
N VAL A 114 11.01 -5.34 -7.02
CA VAL A 114 12.04 -4.62 -7.76
C VAL A 114 13.01 -3.91 -6.82
N ALA A 115 14.29 -3.96 -7.14
CA ALA A 115 15.31 -3.22 -6.41
C ALA A 115 15.95 -2.12 -7.27
N PHE A 116 15.96 -0.91 -6.75
CA PHE A 116 16.60 0.27 -7.34
C PHE A 116 17.84 0.66 -6.52
N PRO A 117 18.99 0.96 -7.14
CA PRO A 117 19.94 1.88 -6.53
C PRO A 117 19.40 3.32 -6.62
N VAL A 118 20.04 4.28 -5.93
CA VAL A 118 19.77 5.70 -6.19
C VAL A 118 20.45 6.10 -7.49
N ILE A 119 19.67 6.41 -8.52
CA ILE A 119 20.15 6.73 -9.86
C ILE A 119 20.55 8.20 -9.92
N GLY A 120 21.71 8.51 -10.50
CA GLY A 120 22.13 9.87 -10.82
C GLY A 120 23.18 10.48 -9.88
N THR A 121 23.35 9.98 -8.66
CA THR A 121 24.16 10.63 -7.60
C THR A 121 25.67 10.46 -7.77
N GLY A 122 26.11 9.61 -8.69
CA GLY A 122 27.52 9.44 -9.03
C GLY A 122 27.98 10.43 -10.11
N ARG A 123 28.53 9.89 -11.21
CA ARG A 123 29.09 10.70 -12.32
C ARG A 123 28.08 11.60 -13.05
N LEU A 124 26.79 11.36 -12.84
CA LEU A 124 25.72 12.15 -13.45
C LEU A 124 25.39 13.42 -12.63
N ALA A 125 26.06 13.62 -11.49
CA ALA A 125 26.03 14.86 -10.69
C ALA A 125 24.65 15.29 -10.16
N PHE A 126 23.67 14.39 -10.06
CA PHE A 126 22.42 14.73 -9.38
C PHE A 126 22.69 15.01 -7.90
N PRO A 127 22.14 16.10 -7.33
CA PRO A 127 22.13 16.30 -5.90
C PRO A 127 21.44 15.11 -5.22
N PRO A 128 22.02 14.52 -4.16
CA PRO A 128 21.45 13.35 -3.48
C PRO A 128 19.99 13.52 -3.04
N HIS A 129 19.62 14.71 -2.56
CA HIS A 129 18.24 15.05 -2.20
C HIS A 129 17.30 15.01 -3.41
N GLU A 130 17.70 15.61 -4.52
CA GLU A 130 16.89 15.67 -5.74
C GLU A 130 16.65 14.28 -6.31
N ALA A 131 17.70 13.47 -6.48
CA ALA A 131 17.58 12.10 -6.95
C ALA A 131 16.67 11.25 -6.05
N SER A 132 16.89 11.30 -4.73
CA SER A 132 16.10 10.52 -3.77
C SER A 132 14.63 10.93 -3.79
N ARG A 133 14.35 12.24 -3.74
CA ARG A 133 12.99 12.79 -3.76
C ARG A 133 12.24 12.40 -5.02
N ILE A 134 12.88 12.55 -6.20
CA ILE A 134 12.29 12.18 -7.49
C ILE A 134 11.93 10.71 -7.50
N MET A 135 12.89 9.83 -7.18
CA MET A 135 12.68 8.38 -7.25
C MET A 135 11.61 7.88 -6.26
N LEU A 136 11.60 8.42 -5.03
CA LEU A 136 10.60 8.10 -4.03
C LEU A 136 9.19 8.56 -4.46
N ASN A 137 9.07 9.78 -4.97
CA ASN A 137 7.78 10.32 -5.41
C ASN A 137 7.19 9.50 -6.57
N GLU A 138 8.01 9.09 -7.55
CA GLU A 138 7.55 8.25 -8.65
C GLU A 138 7.12 6.85 -8.18
N ALA A 139 7.84 6.26 -7.21
CA ALA A 139 7.45 4.98 -6.62
C ALA A 139 6.10 5.08 -5.87
N VAL A 140 5.89 6.14 -5.09
CA VAL A 140 4.61 6.40 -4.40
C VAL A 140 3.48 6.66 -5.40
N ALA A 141 3.73 7.45 -6.43
CA ALA A 141 2.77 7.72 -7.50
C ALA A 141 2.38 6.43 -8.24
N PHE A 142 3.35 5.57 -8.55
CA PHE A 142 3.09 4.27 -9.16
C PHE A 142 2.18 3.41 -8.27
N CYS A 143 2.49 3.27 -6.98
CA CYS A 143 1.66 2.49 -6.05
C CYS A 143 0.23 3.03 -5.95
N SER A 144 0.08 4.35 -5.94
CA SER A 144 -1.22 5.03 -5.80
C SER A 144 -2.07 4.89 -7.05
N ASN A 145 -1.44 4.96 -8.23
CA ASN A 145 -2.12 4.91 -9.52
C ASN A 145 -2.39 3.47 -10.01
N ASN A 146 -1.70 2.47 -9.45
CA ASN A 146 -1.80 1.07 -9.88
C ASN A 146 -2.11 0.12 -8.71
N PRO A 147 -3.26 0.27 -8.03
CA PRO A 147 -3.60 -0.51 -6.82
C PRO A 147 -3.66 -2.03 -7.04
N LEU A 148 -3.86 -2.48 -8.29
CA LEU A 148 -3.93 -3.89 -8.67
C LEU A 148 -2.61 -4.43 -9.24
N SER A 149 -1.56 -3.60 -9.32
CA SER A 149 -0.26 -4.04 -9.83
C SER A 149 0.31 -5.20 -9.01
N LEU A 150 1.00 -6.10 -9.70
CA LEU A 150 1.71 -7.24 -9.11
C LEU A 150 2.97 -6.81 -8.35
N VAL A 151 3.53 -5.64 -8.66
CA VAL A 151 4.72 -5.09 -8.01
C VAL A 151 4.37 -4.68 -6.57
N LYS A 152 4.58 -5.59 -5.62
CA LYS A 152 4.25 -5.39 -4.20
C LYS A 152 5.42 -4.94 -3.33
N ASP A 153 6.66 -5.13 -3.77
CA ASP A 153 7.84 -4.70 -3.01
C ASP A 153 8.81 -3.89 -3.88
N ILE A 154 8.88 -2.58 -3.62
CA ILE A 154 9.83 -1.65 -4.24
C ILE A 154 10.90 -1.35 -3.20
N ARG A 155 12.17 -1.68 -3.50
CA ARG A 155 13.27 -1.55 -2.55
C ARG A 155 14.38 -0.66 -3.08
N PHE A 156 14.78 0.34 -2.32
CA PHE A 156 15.93 1.18 -2.62
C PHE A 156 17.19 0.71 -1.88
N LEU A 157 18.25 0.43 -2.60
CA LEU A 157 19.51 -0.04 -2.04
C LEU A 157 20.53 1.10 -2.02
N LEU A 158 20.92 1.46 -0.81
CA LEU A 158 21.86 2.53 -0.55
C LEU A 158 23.25 1.91 -0.32
N PHE A 159 24.24 2.34 -1.09
CA PHE A 159 25.59 1.80 -0.93
C PHE A 159 26.20 2.27 0.39
N HIS A 160 26.78 1.36 1.16
CA HIS A 160 27.32 1.67 2.50
C HIS A 160 28.43 2.73 2.48
N GLY A 161 29.14 2.89 1.36
CA GLY A 161 30.20 3.89 1.19
C GLY A 161 29.70 5.28 0.82
N ASP A 162 28.39 5.49 0.64
CA ASP A 162 27.82 6.75 0.16
C ASP A 162 26.93 7.40 1.23
N GLN A 163 27.58 7.96 2.26
CA GLN A 163 26.91 8.54 3.41
C GLN A 163 26.01 9.73 3.02
N GLY A 164 26.43 10.54 2.04
CA GLY A 164 25.64 11.68 1.56
C GLY A 164 24.32 11.24 0.93
N VAL A 165 24.33 10.15 0.16
CA VAL A 165 23.09 9.56 -0.39
C VAL A 165 22.25 8.92 0.70
N ILE A 166 22.87 8.24 1.68
CA ILE A 166 22.13 7.65 2.80
C ILE A 166 21.36 8.70 3.59
N ASP A 167 22.00 9.82 3.93
CA ASP A 167 21.39 10.87 4.74
C ASP A 167 20.32 11.63 3.95
N ALA A 168 20.59 11.93 2.67
CA ALA A 168 19.60 12.55 1.81
C ALA A 168 18.37 11.65 1.61
N PHE A 169 18.56 10.36 1.34
CA PHE A 169 17.45 9.42 1.17
C PHE A 169 16.61 9.29 2.44
N LYS A 170 17.25 9.19 3.61
CA LYS A 170 16.55 9.19 4.91
C LYS A 170 15.70 10.45 5.06
N GLN A 171 16.26 11.63 4.82
CA GLN A 171 15.54 12.89 4.93
C GLN A 171 14.33 12.96 4.00
N GLU A 172 14.49 12.60 2.72
CA GLU A 172 13.38 12.61 1.74
C GLU A 172 12.34 11.52 2.04
N SER A 173 12.72 10.44 2.71
CA SER A 173 11.81 9.39 3.10
C SER A 173 10.99 9.70 4.37
N ASN A 174 11.44 10.63 5.22
CA ASN A 174 10.75 10.96 6.48
C ASN A 174 9.30 11.43 6.29
N PRO A 175 8.97 12.32 5.34
CA PRO A 175 7.59 12.71 5.08
C PRO A 175 6.74 11.56 4.53
N LEU A 176 7.39 10.60 3.85
CA LEU A 176 6.74 9.49 3.18
C LEU A 176 6.48 8.31 4.10
N HIS A 177 7.30 8.15 5.16
CA HIS A 177 7.12 7.14 6.20
C HIS A 177 5.64 7.00 6.43
N ALA A 178 5.15 5.79 6.15
CA ALA A 178 3.77 5.45 6.43
C ALA A 178 3.54 5.80 7.90
N LYS A 179 3.02 7.02 8.15
CA LYS A 179 2.07 7.25 9.21
C LYS A 179 1.07 6.16 8.89
N PRO A 180 1.01 5.11 9.73
CA PRO A 180 0.30 3.92 9.33
C PRO A 180 -1.09 4.36 8.89
N ASP A 181 -1.76 3.53 8.10
CA ASP A 181 -3.21 3.59 7.85
C ASP A 181 -4.06 3.50 9.16
N ARG A 182 -3.42 3.77 10.30
CA ARG A 182 -3.92 3.94 11.64
C ARG A 182 -4.57 5.30 11.74
N LYS A 183 -5.83 5.24 12.08
CA LYS A 183 -6.58 6.39 12.57
C LYS A 183 -5.84 6.97 13.77
N THR A 184 -5.53 8.24 13.73
CA THR A 184 -4.80 8.93 14.79
C THR A 184 -5.78 9.74 15.63
N VAL A 185 -5.56 9.75 16.94
CA VAL A 185 -6.22 10.64 17.88
C VAL A 185 -5.13 11.47 18.53
N ASP A 186 -5.16 12.78 18.31
CA ASP A 186 -4.21 13.71 18.92
C ASP A 186 -4.91 14.50 20.02
N VAL A 187 -4.22 14.73 21.14
CA VAL A 187 -4.67 15.65 22.19
C VAL A 187 -3.70 16.81 22.20
N VAL A 188 -4.17 18.00 21.85
CA VAL A 188 -3.33 19.19 21.66
C VAL A 188 -3.89 20.37 22.44
N GLN A 189 -2.98 21.22 22.92
CA GLN A 189 -3.37 22.54 23.43
C GLN A 189 -3.46 23.51 22.25
N GLY A 190 -4.56 24.24 22.13
CA GLY A 190 -4.76 25.17 21.01
C GLY A 190 -6.11 25.87 20.98
N ASP A 191 -6.30 26.67 19.93
CA ASP A 191 -7.56 27.36 19.61
C ASP A 191 -8.23 26.67 18.42
N LEU A 192 -9.46 26.22 18.62
CA LEU A 192 -10.22 25.52 17.59
C LEU A 192 -10.51 26.40 16.35
N THR A 193 -10.53 27.73 16.49
CA THR A 193 -10.74 28.65 15.36
C THR A 193 -9.56 28.70 14.39
N GLN A 194 -8.40 28.18 14.78
CA GLN A 194 -7.16 28.18 13.99
C GLN A 194 -6.84 26.81 13.38
N GLU A 195 -7.71 25.81 13.56
CA GLU A 195 -7.47 24.47 13.05
C GLU A 195 -7.63 24.38 11.52
N LEU A 196 -6.81 23.53 10.91
CA LEU A 196 -6.73 23.32 9.46
C LEU A 196 -7.38 22.01 9.00
N THR A 197 -8.14 21.37 9.89
CA THR A 197 -8.84 20.10 9.58
C THR A 197 -10.03 20.32 8.66
N ASP A 198 -10.50 19.26 8.00
CA ASP A 198 -11.62 19.33 7.06
C ASP A 198 -12.92 19.83 7.73
N ALA A 199 -13.08 19.56 9.03
CA ALA A 199 -14.12 20.17 9.85
C ALA A 199 -13.66 20.46 11.28
N ILE A 200 -14.21 21.52 11.87
CA ILE A 200 -14.19 21.73 13.33
C ILE A 200 -15.57 21.46 13.94
N VAL A 201 -15.62 21.11 15.22
CA VAL A 201 -16.89 20.92 15.93
C VAL A 201 -17.24 22.12 16.81
N ASN A 202 -18.35 22.77 16.50
CA ASN A 202 -18.98 23.77 17.34
C ASN A 202 -19.99 23.12 18.30
N ILE A 203 -20.17 23.68 19.50
CA ILE A 203 -21.17 23.23 20.47
C ILE A 203 -22.27 24.27 20.56
N ILE A 204 -23.51 23.87 20.28
CA ILE A 204 -24.66 24.76 20.19
C ILE A 204 -25.91 24.16 20.83
N GLY A 205 -26.87 25.01 21.19
CA GLY A 205 -28.20 24.59 21.66
C GLY A 205 -29.14 24.25 20.50
N THR A 206 -30.33 23.77 20.83
CA THR A 206 -31.35 23.36 19.84
C THR A 206 -31.87 24.50 18.96
N ASN A 207 -31.76 25.75 19.42
CA ASN A 207 -32.17 26.94 18.68
C ASN A 207 -31.16 27.38 17.60
N MET A 208 -30.04 26.67 17.44
CA MET A 208 -29.00 26.95 16.44
C MET A 208 -28.44 28.38 16.46
N ASN A 209 -28.54 29.10 17.58
CA ASN A 209 -27.97 30.45 17.72
C ASN A 209 -26.53 30.39 18.24
N MET A 210 -25.54 30.73 17.41
CA MET A 210 -24.14 30.64 17.81
C MET A 210 -23.75 31.73 18.82
N TYR A 211 -24.37 32.91 18.74
CA TYR A 211 -24.16 34.01 19.69
C TYR A 211 -24.86 33.79 21.03
N GLY A 212 -25.91 32.96 21.06
CA GLY A 212 -26.56 32.47 22.27
C GLY A 212 -25.81 31.30 22.93
N ALA A 213 -24.82 30.73 22.26
CA ALA A 213 -24.05 29.60 22.77
C ALA A 213 -23.01 30.00 23.83
N GLY A 214 -22.25 29.00 24.30
CA GLY A 214 -21.13 29.21 25.22
C GLY A 214 -19.97 29.99 24.60
N GLN A 215 -18.91 30.23 25.40
CA GLN A 215 -17.75 31.01 24.97
C GLN A 215 -17.12 30.50 23.66
N LEU A 216 -17.00 29.17 23.50
CA LEU A 216 -16.50 28.56 22.28
C LEU A 216 -17.40 28.89 21.06
N GLY A 217 -18.72 28.73 21.20
CA GLY A 217 -19.65 29.01 20.10
C GLY A 217 -19.63 30.47 19.67
N LYS A 218 -19.51 31.40 20.61
CA LYS A 218 -19.32 32.84 20.33
C LYS A 218 -17.98 33.12 19.62
N ALA A 219 -16.90 32.46 20.04
CA ALA A 219 -15.59 32.62 19.42
C ALA A 219 -15.61 32.11 17.96
N ILE A 220 -16.21 30.94 17.73
CA ILE A 220 -16.40 30.39 16.38
C ILE A 220 -17.29 31.33 15.55
N ALA A 221 -18.41 31.82 16.07
CA ALA A 221 -19.31 32.74 15.36
C ALA A 221 -18.59 34.01 14.89
N LYS A 222 -17.75 34.58 15.76
CA LYS A 222 -16.94 35.75 15.43
C LYS A 222 -15.90 35.43 14.35
N ALA A 223 -15.23 34.29 14.46
CA ALA A 223 -14.15 33.89 13.55
C ALA A 223 -14.66 33.42 12.18
N SER A 224 -15.80 32.73 12.11
CA SER A 224 -16.39 32.23 10.86
C SER A 224 -17.17 33.29 10.08
N GLY A 225 -17.57 34.37 10.75
CA GLY A 225 -18.33 35.47 10.16
C GLY A 225 -19.83 35.20 10.09
N VAL A 226 -20.60 36.26 9.76
CA VAL A 226 -22.07 36.27 9.83
C VAL A 226 -22.76 35.27 8.90
N GLN A 227 -22.08 34.85 7.82
CA GLN A 227 -22.61 33.88 6.86
C GLN A 227 -22.97 32.54 7.53
N VAL A 228 -22.15 32.04 8.44
CA VAL A 228 -22.39 30.77 9.14
C VAL A 228 -23.58 30.87 10.09
N GLU A 229 -23.73 32.00 10.78
CA GLU A 229 -24.91 32.24 11.62
C GLU A 229 -26.20 32.27 10.78
N ASN A 230 -26.15 32.83 9.56
CA ASN A 230 -27.29 32.80 8.64
C ASN A 230 -27.59 31.37 8.15
N GLU A 231 -26.56 30.56 7.87
CA GLU A 231 -26.75 29.13 7.57
C GLU A 231 -27.40 28.40 8.74
N CYS A 232 -26.97 28.66 9.98
CA CYS A 232 -27.60 28.09 11.18
C CYS A 232 -29.07 28.51 11.33
N LYS A 233 -29.40 29.78 11.06
CA LYS A 233 -30.80 30.26 11.06
C LYS A 233 -31.64 29.57 9.99
N ASN A 234 -31.08 29.35 8.79
CA ASN A 234 -31.75 28.65 7.70
C ASN A 234 -31.99 27.16 8.02
N LEU A 235 -31.10 26.54 8.80
CA LEU A 235 -31.32 25.17 9.30
C LEU A 235 -32.46 25.09 10.32
N GLY A 236 -32.81 26.20 10.98
CA GLY A 236 -33.87 26.25 11.99
C GLY A 236 -33.55 25.43 13.24
N GLU A 237 -34.55 25.18 14.09
CA GLU A 237 -34.36 24.37 15.29
C GLU A 237 -33.92 22.94 14.95
N GLN A 238 -32.97 22.42 15.73
CA GLN A 238 -32.43 21.08 15.54
C GLN A 238 -32.67 20.21 16.78
N PRO A 239 -32.98 18.90 16.61
CA PRO A 239 -33.19 18.00 17.72
C PRO A 239 -31.95 17.88 18.62
N ALA A 240 -32.16 17.84 19.93
CA ALA A 240 -31.09 17.55 20.88
C ALA A 240 -30.44 16.19 20.58
N GLY A 241 -29.11 16.13 20.59
CA GLY A 241 -28.37 14.91 20.26
C GLY A 241 -28.05 14.74 18.78
N SER A 242 -28.44 15.69 17.93
CA SER A 242 -28.10 15.69 16.51
C SER A 242 -26.76 16.39 16.21
N ALA A 243 -26.31 16.24 14.98
CA ALA A 243 -25.19 16.98 14.41
C ALA A 243 -25.57 17.44 13.00
N VAL A 244 -25.31 18.70 12.68
CA VAL A 244 -25.56 19.29 11.36
C VAL A 244 -24.32 20.03 10.88
N MET A 245 -24.18 20.28 9.57
CA MET A 245 -22.98 20.86 8.99
C MET A 245 -23.30 22.12 8.19
N THR A 246 -22.46 23.12 8.33
CA THR A 246 -22.44 24.40 7.59
C THR A 246 -21.07 24.59 6.95
N SER A 247 -20.92 25.63 6.14
CA SER A 247 -19.62 26.07 5.64
C SER A 247 -18.72 26.57 6.78
N GLY A 248 -17.41 26.58 6.55
CA GLY A 248 -16.42 27.18 7.46
C GLY A 248 -16.50 28.70 7.56
N GLY A 249 -17.19 29.34 6.62
CA GLY A 249 -17.15 30.77 6.42
C GLY A 249 -15.71 31.28 6.24
N ASN A 250 -15.27 32.16 7.15
CA ASN A 250 -13.92 32.74 7.13
C ASN A 250 -12.85 31.87 7.82
N LEU A 251 -13.22 30.71 8.37
CA LEU A 251 -12.25 29.79 8.99
C LEU A 251 -11.40 29.10 7.93
N ALA A 252 -10.20 28.67 8.33
CA ALA A 252 -9.35 27.84 7.48
C ALA A 252 -9.93 26.42 7.30
N ALA A 253 -10.63 25.90 8.32
CA ALA A 253 -11.39 24.67 8.20
C ALA A 253 -12.62 24.90 7.30
N PRO A 254 -12.79 24.14 6.20
CA PRO A 254 -13.82 24.42 5.20
C PRO A 254 -15.25 24.09 5.66
N ASN A 255 -15.41 23.34 6.76
CA ASN A 255 -16.71 22.96 7.30
C ASN A 255 -16.78 23.15 8.82
N ILE A 256 -17.97 23.47 9.33
CA ILE A 256 -18.28 23.42 10.77
C ILE A 256 -19.36 22.38 11.00
N ILE A 257 -19.08 21.42 11.87
CA ILE A 257 -20.09 20.49 12.39
C ILE A 257 -20.63 21.06 13.69
N HIS A 258 -21.91 21.40 13.70
CA HIS A 258 -22.63 21.89 14.87
C HIS A 258 -23.18 20.72 15.67
N MET A 259 -22.58 20.48 16.84
CA MET A 259 -23.02 19.51 17.81
C MET A 259 -24.16 20.09 18.66
N VAL A 260 -25.36 19.55 18.51
CA VAL A 260 -26.58 20.08 19.15
C VAL A 260 -26.81 19.40 20.49
N VAL A 261 -26.50 20.12 21.58
CA VAL A 261 -26.56 19.58 22.94
C VAL A 261 -27.81 20.09 23.65
N GLY A 262 -28.66 19.17 24.13
CA GLY A 262 -29.87 19.51 24.90
C GLY A 262 -29.82 19.03 26.36
N LEU A 263 -29.20 17.88 26.64
CA LEU A 263 -29.08 17.35 28.00
C LEU A 263 -27.64 17.45 28.52
N LYS A 264 -27.49 17.79 29.80
CA LYS A 264 -26.21 17.96 30.49
C LYS A 264 -25.79 16.69 31.22
N ASN A 265 -25.68 15.57 30.49
CA ASN A 265 -25.19 14.32 31.05
C ASN A 265 -24.19 13.65 30.12
N LYS A 266 -23.38 12.75 30.70
CA LYS A 266 -22.28 12.07 30.02
C LYS A 266 -22.74 11.23 28.83
N GLN A 267 -23.85 10.52 28.95
CA GLN A 267 -24.39 9.63 27.92
C GLN A 267 -24.87 10.43 26.71
N HIS A 268 -25.56 11.54 26.94
CA HIS A 268 -26.01 12.46 25.90
C HIS A 268 -24.82 13.09 25.16
N LEU A 269 -23.80 13.50 25.91
CA LEU A 269 -22.59 14.06 25.32
C LEU A 269 -21.86 13.05 24.43
N GLN A 270 -21.70 11.81 24.90
CA GLN A 270 -21.12 10.73 24.12
C GLN A 270 -21.89 10.55 22.81
N LEU A 271 -23.22 10.47 22.87
CA LEU A 271 -24.07 10.35 21.67
C LEU A 271 -23.87 11.51 20.69
N CYS A 272 -23.79 12.75 21.17
CA CYS A 272 -23.56 13.93 20.33
C CYS A 272 -22.22 13.84 19.59
N ILE A 273 -21.15 13.41 20.28
CA ILE A 273 -19.82 13.23 19.67
C ILE A 273 -19.85 12.11 18.64
N GLU A 274 -20.53 10.99 18.94
CA GLU A 274 -20.73 9.90 17.98
C GLU A 274 -21.41 10.40 16.70
N LYS A 275 -22.43 11.27 16.81
CA LYS A 275 -23.12 11.86 15.65
C LYS A 275 -22.24 12.79 14.84
N CYS A 276 -21.36 13.56 15.47
CA CYS A 276 -20.39 14.39 14.76
C CYS A 276 -19.41 13.54 13.94
N LEU A 277 -18.87 12.48 14.54
CA LEU A 277 -17.94 11.56 13.87
C LEU A 277 -18.63 10.81 12.71
N GLN A 278 -19.88 10.38 12.92
CA GLN A 278 -20.69 9.73 11.88
C GLN A 278 -20.98 10.69 10.71
N LEU A 279 -21.30 11.95 10.99
CA LEU A 279 -21.55 12.95 9.96
C LEU A 279 -20.29 13.24 9.15
N ALA A 280 -19.14 13.40 9.81
CA ALA A 280 -17.85 13.59 9.14
C ALA A 280 -17.51 12.41 8.21
N GLU A 281 -17.70 11.18 8.68
CA GLU A 281 -17.50 9.97 7.88
C GLU A 281 -18.45 9.93 6.67
N ALA A 282 -19.74 10.21 6.88
CA ALA A 282 -20.75 10.21 5.82
C ALA A 282 -20.49 11.29 4.74
N LYS A 283 -19.81 12.37 5.11
CA LYS A 283 -19.37 13.44 4.20
C LYS A 283 -17.99 13.20 3.59
N GLY A 284 -17.36 12.06 3.88
CA GLY A 284 -16.05 11.69 3.32
C GLY A 284 -14.88 12.53 3.85
N LEU A 285 -15.05 13.17 5.00
CA LEU A 285 -13.99 13.98 5.61
C LEU A 285 -12.87 13.09 6.14
N LYS A 286 -11.61 13.52 5.99
CA LYS A 286 -10.42 12.80 6.43
C LYS A 286 -9.98 13.22 7.83
N THR A 287 -10.24 14.47 8.21
CA THR A 287 -9.78 15.05 9.48
C THR A 287 -10.87 15.87 10.17
N ILE A 288 -10.95 15.77 11.50
CA ILE A 288 -11.91 16.52 12.32
C ILE A 288 -11.27 17.01 13.61
N SER A 289 -11.58 18.24 14.03
CA SER A 289 -11.15 18.79 15.31
C SER A 289 -12.32 18.93 16.28
N LEU A 290 -12.18 18.32 17.47
CA LEU A 290 -13.14 18.31 18.56
C LEU A 290 -12.69 19.24 19.70
N PRO A 291 -13.58 20.04 20.30
CA PRO A 291 -13.28 20.74 21.54
C PRO A 291 -13.42 19.83 22.78
N ALA A 292 -13.01 20.33 23.95
CA ALA A 292 -13.49 19.78 25.22
C ALA A 292 -14.98 20.07 25.39
N ALA A 293 -15.81 19.07 25.15
CA ALA A 293 -17.24 19.24 25.19
C ALA A 293 -17.83 19.06 26.60
N GLY A 294 -18.73 19.96 27.01
CA GLY A 294 -19.44 19.86 28.29
C GLY A 294 -18.76 20.46 29.52
N THR A 295 -17.49 20.89 29.44
CA THR A 295 -16.71 21.43 30.59
C THR A 295 -16.95 22.91 30.91
N GLY A 296 -17.67 23.63 30.03
CA GLY A 296 -18.11 25.01 30.23
C GLY A 296 -19.55 25.10 30.73
N ALA A 297 -20.44 25.74 29.95
CA ALA A 297 -21.87 25.87 30.27
C ALA A 297 -22.62 24.53 30.45
N GLY A 298 -22.00 23.41 30.07
CA GLY A 298 -22.50 22.06 30.26
C GLY A 298 -22.34 21.51 31.68
N GLY A 299 -21.45 22.08 32.51
CA GLY A 299 -21.29 21.72 33.93
C GLY A 299 -20.75 20.32 34.21
N LEU A 300 -20.23 19.61 33.21
CA LEU A 300 -19.57 18.31 33.41
C LEU A 300 -18.15 18.51 33.93
N SER A 301 -17.69 17.55 34.74
CA SER A 301 -16.29 17.50 35.16
C SER A 301 -15.37 17.30 33.95
N GLU A 302 -14.13 17.76 34.05
CA GLU A 302 -13.13 17.55 33.01
C GLU A 302 -12.90 16.06 32.73
N MET A 303 -13.01 15.22 33.76
CA MET A 303 -12.91 13.76 33.66
C MET A 303 -14.09 13.15 32.89
N ASP A 304 -15.32 13.56 33.18
CA ASP A 304 -16.50 13.04 32.48
C ASP A 304 -16.51 13.42 31.01
N SER A 305 -16.07 14.65 30.70
CA SER A 305 -15.90 15.12 29.33
C SER A 305 -14.87 14.29 28.55
N ALA A 306 -13.70 14.06 29.14
CA ALA A 306 -12.66 13.22 28.54
C ALA A 306 -13.18 11.80 28.30
N GLN A 307 -13.80 11.19 29.31
CA GLN A 307 -14.36 9.85 29.23
C GLN A 307 -15.44 9.72 28.15
N ALA A 308 -16.40 10.66 28.08
CA ALA A 308 -17.42 10.66 27.04
C ALA A 308 -16.80 10.73 25.64
N THR A 309 -15.80 11.60 25.46
CA THR A 309 -15.09 11.77 24.19
C THR A 309 -14.39 10.48 23.76
N PHE A 310 -13.59 9.88 24.63
CA PHE A 310 -12.83 8.67 24.29
C PHE A 310 -13.72 7.42 24.14
N LEU A 311 -14.86 7.35 24.85
CA LEU A 311 -15.87 6.30 24.62
C LEU A 311 -16.48 6.40 23.21
N ALA A 312 -16.86 7.61 22.78
CA ALA A 312 -17.38 7.84 21.44
C ALA A 312 -16.34 7.48 20.35
N LEU A 313 -15.09 7.93 20.53
CA LEU A 313 -14.00 7.63 19.60
C LEU A 313 -13.76 6.13 19.45
N ARG A 314 -13.67 5.40 20.57
CA ARG A 314 -13.49 3.94 20.57
C ARG A 314 -14.62 3.19 19.85
N LYS A 315 -15.85 3.72 19.93
CA LYS A 315 -17.03 3.10 19.32
C LYS A 315 -17.10 3.35 17.80
N ILE A 316 -16.79 4.57 17.37
CA ILE A 316 -17.00 4.99 15.97
C ILE A 316 -15.75 4.78 15.12
N LEU A 317 -14.56 5.16 15.61
CA LEU A 317 -13.36 5.21 14.76
C LEU A 317 -13.01 3.86 14.16
N GLY A 318 -13.23 2.74 14.85
CA GLY A 318 -12.99 1.41 14.28
C GLY A 318 -13.72 1.14 12.95
N ASN A 319 -14.89 1.77 12.75
CA ASN A 319 -15.78 1.52 11.62
C ASN A 319 -15.66 2.55 10.49
N CYS A 320 -14.96 3.66 10.71
CA CYS A 320 -14.75 4.70 9.70
C CYS A 320 -13.88 4.20 8.54
N VAL A 321 -14.15 4.64 7.31
CA VAL A 321 -13.31 4.35 6.14
C VAL A 321 -12.55 5.61 5.73
N ASN A 322 -13.21 6.76 5.79
CA ASN A 322 -12.67 8.04 5.34
C ASN A 322 -11.94 8.79 6.45
N LEU A 323 -12.49 8.79 7.68
CA LEU A 323 -11.94 9.56 8.78
C LEU A 323 -10.64 8.94 9.31
N ARG A 324 -9.51 9.66 9.13
CA ARG A 324 -8.14 9.22 9.46
C ARG A 324 -7.54 9.92 10.66
N GLN A 325 -7.97 11.14 10.98
CA GLN A 325 -7.42 11.89 12.10
C GLN A 325 -8.51 12.60 12.88
N VAL A 326 -8.48 12.44 14.21
CA VAL A 326 -9.26 13.24 15.13
C VAL A 326 -8.31 14.02 16.01
N ARG A 327 -8.48 15.34 16.08
CA ARG A 327 -7.71 16.21 16.96
C ARG A 327 -8.62 16.70 18.07
N ILE A 328 -8.25 16.49 19.32
CA ILE A 328 -8.92 17.04 20.48
C ILE A 328 -8.15 18.30 20.88
N VAL A 329 -8.77 19.46 20.69
CA VAL A 329 -8.15 20.77 20.85
C VAL A 329 -8.63 21.40 22.14
N LEU A 330 -7.70 21.63 23.06
CA LEU A 330 -7.96 22.07 24.42
C LEU A 330 -7.39 23.48 24.61
N ASN A 331 -8.26 24.46 24.88
CA ASN A 331 -7.84 25.85 25.07
C ASN A 331 -7.39 26.17 26.51
N GLN A 332 -7.55 25.24 27.45
CA GLN A 332 -7.16 25.42 28.85
C GLN A 332 -6.24 24.30 29.31
N ALA A 333 -5.13 24.67 29.94
CA ALA A 333 -4.13 23.71 30.45
C ALA A 333 -4.72 22.70 31.44
N LYS A 334 -5.72 23.09 32.26
CA LYS A 334 -6.37 22.19 33.24
C LYS A 334 -7.08 21.00 32.59
N LEU A 335 -7.50 21.11 31.32
CA LEU A 335 -8.15 20.04 30.58
C LEU A 335 -7.15 18.99 30.07
N MET A 336 -5.87 19.35 29.95
CA MET A 336 -4.87 18.49 29.31
C MET A 336 -4.72 17.15 30.04
N LYS A 337 -4.59 17.16 31.38
CA LYS A 337 -4.31 15.95 32.15
C LYS A 337 -5.43 14.88 32.01
N PRO A 338 -6.71 15.18 32.26
CA PRO A 338 -7.81 14.22 32.04
C PRO A 338 -7.83 13.59 30.65
N PHE A 339 -7.66 14.41 29.60
CA PHE A 339 -7.69 13.93 28.21
C PHE A 339 -6.43 13.13 27.84
N LEU A 340 -5.26 13.52 28.33
CA LEU A 340 -4.02 12.75 28.11
C LEU A 340 -4.06 11.39 28.82
N ASP A 341 -4.67 11.31 30.01
CA ASP A 341 -4.79 10.06 30.75
C ASP A 341 -5.77 9.08 30.06
N GLU A 342 -6.93 9.56 29.57
CA GLU A 342 -7.83 8.74 28.74
C GLU A 342 -7.21 8.35 27.39
N HIS A 343 -6.42 9.24 26.77
CA HIS A 343 -5.69 8.92 25.55
C HIS A 343 -4.69 7.78 25.76
N LYS A 344 -3.91 7.82 26.85
CA LYS A 344 -2.99 6.72 27.21
C LYS A 344 -3.76 5.41 27.42
N LEU A 345 -4.92 5.46 28.07
CA LEU A 345 -5.75 4.28 28.30
C LEU A 345 -6.24 3.66 26.99
N MET A 346 -6.69 4.48 26.03
CA MET A 346 -7.07 4.04 24.69
C MET A 346 -5.91 3.34 23.97
N GLN A 347 -4.72 3.94 23.97
CA GLN A 347 -3.52 3.37 23.34
C GLN A 347 -3.12 2.01 23.96
N GLN A 348 -3.20 1.89 25.29
CA GLN A 348 -2.90 0.63 25.99
C GLN A 348 -3.89 -0.49 25.62
N GLN A 349 -5.18 -0.17 25.46
CA GLN A 349 -6.20 -1.15 25.08
C GLN A 349 -6.07 -1.61 23.63
N GLU A 350 -5.73 -0.70 22.71
CA GLU A 350 -5.40 -1.06 21.33
C GLU A 350 -4.20 -2.00 21.26
N ASN A 351 -3.13 -1.71 22.01
CA ASN A 351 -1.96 -2.58 22.11
C ASN A 351 -2.32 -3.97 22.66
N LYS A 352 -3.17 -4.06 23.69
CA LYS A 352 -3.64 -5.35 24.21
C LYS A 352 -4.46 -6.15 23.18
N ARG A 353 -5.33 -5.50 22.41
CA ARG A 353 -6.12 -6.15 21.34
C ARG A 353 -5.26 -6.67 20.18
N LEU A 354 -4.21 -5.96 19.84
CA LEU A 354 -3.23 -6.38 18.83
C LEU A 354 -2.45 -7.62 19.29
N VAL A 355 -2.03 -7.63 20.56
CA VAL A 355 -1.33 -8.78 21.16
C VAL A 355 -2.25 -10.01 21.26
N SER A 356 -3.53 -9.85 21.62
CA SER A 356 -4.48 -10.98 21.70
C SER A 356 -4.85 -11.60 20.34
N ARG A 357 -4.76 -10.83 19.25
CA ARG A 357 -4.99 -11.32 17.87
C ARG A 357 -3.79 -12.07 17.27
N SER A 358 -2.62 -11.96 17.90
CA SER A 358 -1.38 -12.63 17.49
C SER A 358 -1.07 -13.95 18.22
N SER A 359 -1.96 -14.40 19.10
CA SER A 359 -1.84 -15.72 19.76
C SER A 359 -2.26 -16.83 18.78
N PRO A 360 -1.51 -17.94 18.67
CA PRO A 360 -1.92 -19.07 17.84
C PRO A 360 -3.25 -19.63 18.35
N VAL A 361 -4.19 -19.85 17.44
CA VAL A 361 -5.36 -20.71 17.69
C VAL A 361 -4.81 -22.06 18.12
N LYS A 362 -4.97 -22.43 19.39
CA LYS A 362 -4.80 -23.82 19.83
C LYS A 362 -5.93 -24.60 19.18
N THR A 363 -5.63 -25.32 18.11
CA THR A 363 -6.47 -26.42 17.63
C THR A 363 -6.62 -27.40 18.77
N ALA A 364 -7.85 -27.56 19.27
CA ALA A 364 -8.20 -28.62 20.20
C ALA A 364 -8.04 -29.96 19.46
N GLU A 365 -6.95 -30.67 19.72
CA GLU A 365 -6.82 -32.08 19.35
C GLU A 365 -7.77 -32.90 20.24
N SER A 366 -8.70 -33.59 19.59
CA SER A 366 -9.51 -34.64 20.19
C SER A 366 -8.65 -35.88 20.45
N PRO A 367 -8.83 -36.58 21.59
CA PRO A 367 -7.90 -37.62 22.04
C PRO A 367 -8.06 -38.90 21.21
N ARG A 368 -7.10 -39.19 20.32
CA ARG A 368 -6.93 -40.52 19.73
C ARG A 368 -6.06 -41.38 20.65
N LYS A 369 -6.68 -42.45 21.17
CA LYS A 369 -6.08 -43.50 22.00
C LYS A 369 -4.86 -44.12 21.31
N LYS A 370 -3.71 -44.12 21.99
CA LYS A 370 -2.53 -44.94 21.64
C LYS A 370 -2.69 -46.35 22.20
N PRO A 371 -2.43 -47.41 21.41
CA PRO A 371 -2.12 -48.72 21.98
C PRO A 371 -0.72 -48.71 22.63
N ARG A 372 -0.60 -49.47 23.71
CA ARG A 372 0.54 -49.62 24.64
C ARG A 372 1.72 -50.39 24.03
N MET A 373 2.93 -49.91 24.40
CA MET A 373 4.15 -50.60 24.91
C MET A 373 4.71 -51.80 24.13
N ALA A 374 6.03 -51.98 23.96
CA ALA A 374 7.06 -51.89 24.99
C ALA A 374 8.47 -51.64 24.43
N GLN A 375 9.33 -51.17 25.33
CA GLN A 375 10.80 -51.08 25.22
C GLN A 375 11.45 -52.45 24.95
N TYR A 376 12.61 -52.47 24.30
CA TYR A 376 13.89 -52.95 24.87
C TYR A 376 15.00 -53.00 23.80
N GLY A 377 16.19 -52.48 24.16
CA GLY A 377 17.50 -53.07 23.85
C GLY A 377 18.05 -52.98 22.42
N VAL A 378 19.15 -52.23 22.25
CA VAL A 378 20.19 -52.54 21.25
C VAL A 378 21.11 -53.60 21.87
N PRO A 379 21.46 -54.69 21.14
CA PRO A 379 22.86 -54.77 20.68
C PRO A 379 23.08 -55.37 19.27
N ASN A 380 24.12 -54.78 18.67
CA ASN A 380 25.04 -55.10 17.56
C ASN A 380 25.40 -56.61 17.30
N PRO A 381 26.34 -56.92 16.37
CA PRO A 381 26.19 -57.30 14.96
C PRO A 381 26.62 -58.78 14.69
N LYS A 382 26.49 -59.23 13.42
CA LYS A 382 27.16 -60.38 12.73
C LYS A 382 26.14 -60.99 11.74
N ASN A 383 26.43 -61.50 10.55
CA ASN A 383 27.62 -61.66 9.71
C ASN A 383 27.11 -62.35 8.41
N LYS A 384 27.88 -62.22 7.32
CA LYS A 384 27.99 -63.15 6.16
C LYS A 384 27.04 -63.09 4.95
N GLY A 385 27.70 -63.12 3.78
CA GLY A 385 27.22 -63.53 2.44
C GLY A 385 27.09 -62.34 1.49
N LYS A 386 28.06 -61.96 0.62
CA LYS A 386 28.66 -62.70 -0.52
C LYS A 386 27.54 -63.45 -1.28
N VAL A 387 27.21 -63.15 -2.53
CA VAL A 387 28.06 -63.19 -3.73
C VAL A 387 27.38 -62.44 -4.89
N SER A 388 28.21 -61.80 -5.71
CA SER A 388 27.98 -61.17 -7.02
C SER A 388 28.10 -62.16 -8.18
N VAL A 389 27.35 -61.99 -9.29
CA VAL A 389 27.72 -62.32 -10.70
C VAL A 389 26.74 -61.54 -11.61
N SER A 390 27.08 -60.43 -12.28
CA SER A 390 27.74 -60.21 -13.58
C SER A 390 26.98 -60.69 -14.83
N GLY A 391 26.70 -59.76 -15.76
CA GLY A 391 26.28 -60.02 -17.14
C GLY A 391 26.30 -58.71 -17.96
N ALA A 392 27.03 -58.71 -19.08
CA ALA A 392 27.55 -57.55 -19.79
C ALA A 392 26.68 -57.06 -20.97
N SER A 393 26.78 -55.74 -21.29
CA SER A 393 26.78 -55.07 -22.63
C SER A 393 25.60 -55.36 -23.60
N LYS A 394 24.94 -54.42 -24.28
CA LYS A 394 25.45 -53.30 -25.10
C LYS A 394 24.25 -52.47 -25.64
N ALA A 395 24.40 -51.14 -25.74
CA ALA A 395 23.73 -50.18 -26.64
C ALA A 395 22.20 -50.22 -26.88
N ALA A 396 21.50 -49.13 -26.53
CA ALA A 396 20.43 -48.56 -27.37
C ALA A 396 19.98 -47.17 -26.88
N ALA A 397 20.03 -46.22 -27.80
CA ALA A 397 19.15 -45.06 -27.93
C ALA A 397 19.08 -44.07 -26.75
N GLU A 398 19.83 -42.97 -26.91
CA GLU A 398 19.38 -41.66 -26.45
C GLU A 398 17.93 -41.44 -26.91
N ARG A 399 17.02 -41.34 -25.93
CA ARG A 399 15.66 -40.82 -26.09
C ARG A 399 15.63 -39.40 -25.51
N PRO A 400 14.80 -38.51 -26.10
CA PRO A 400 15.08 -37.09 -26.16
C PRO A 400 14.92 -36.39 -24.82
N MET A 401 15.64 -35.28 -24.69
CA MET A 401 15.42 -34.26 -23.67
C MET A 401 13.94 -33.95 -23.58
N VAL A 402 13.36 -34.14 -22.39
CA VAL A 402 12.09 -33.51 -22.05
C VAL A 402 12.37 -32.02 -22.03
N GLU A 403 11.95 -31.29 -23.07
CA GLU A 403 11.88 -29.83 -23.00
C GLU A 403 11.01 -29.47 -21.81
N ASP A 404 11.62 -28.86 -20.80
CA ASP A 404 10.90 -28.22 -19.72
C ASP A 404 10.15 -27.03 -20.33
N ASP A 405 8.84 -27.22 -20.51
CA ASP A 405 7.96 -26.32 -21.26
C ASP A 405 7.90 -24.96 -20.56
N ALA A 406 8.80 -24.06 -20.96
CA ALA A 406 9.09 -22.81 -20.27
C ALA A 406 7.82 -21.97 -20.06
N PHE A 407 7.71 -21.36 -18.87
CA PHE A 407 6.65 -20.40 -18.57
C PHE A 407 6.82 -19.17 -19.46
N THR A 408 5.77 -18.77 -20.19
CA THR A 408 5.77 -17.63 -21.11
C THR A 408 4.60 -16.70 -20.81
N THR A 409 4.73 -15.46 -21.27
CA THR A 409 3.65 -14.48 -21.31
C THR A 409 3.51 -13.99 -22.73
N GLU A 410 2.32 -14.12 -23.31
CA GLU A 410 1.99 -13.54 -24.60
C GLU A 410 0.91 -12.46 -24.44
N ILE A 411 1.06 -11.39 -25.22
CA ILE A 411 0.16 -10.24 -25.20
C ILE A 411 -0.55 -10.18 -26.54
N VAL A 412 -1.88 -10.24 -26.52
CA VAL A 412 -2.72 -10.01 -27.70
C VAL A 412 -3.22 -8.57 -27.65
N GLU A 413 -2.73 -7.74 -28.56
CA GLU A 413 -3.20 -6.36 -28.76
C GLU A 413 -4.17 -6.32 -29.93
N HIS A 414 -5.42 -5.93 -29.69
CA HIS A 414 -6.42 -5.86 -30.75
C HIS A 414 -7.56 -4.92 -30.41
N GLN A 415 -7.96 -4.05 -31.35
CA GLN A 415 -8.95 -2.99 -31.10
C GLN A 415 -10.33 -3.50 -30.64
N LYS A 416 -10.70 -4.74 -31.01
CA LYS A 416 -11.96 -5.35 -30.56
C LYS A 416 -11.91 -5.84 -29.10
N VAL A 417 -10.75 -5.87 -28.44
CA VAL A 417 -10.65 -6.30 -27.03
C VAL A 417 -11.47 -5.39 -26.11
N GLY A 418 -11.47 -4.08 -26.36
CA GLY A 418 -12.31 -3.12 -25.63
C GLY A 418 -13.81 -3.27 -25.88
N GLN A 419 -14.22 -4.07 -26.88
CA GLN A 419 -15.61 -4.29 -27.29
C GLN A 419 -16.11 -5.69 -26.96
N LEU A 420 -15.32 -6.52 -26.28
CA LEU A 420 -15.73 -7.87 -25.87
C LEU A 420 -16.93 -7.81 -24.92
N SER A 421 -17.95 -8.60 -25.22
CA SER A 421 -19.12 -8.77 -24.35
C SER A 421 -18.76 -9.58 -23.09
N LYS A 422 -19.57 -9.41 -22.03
CA LYS A 422 -19.40 -10.19 -20.78
C LYS A 422 -19.38 -11.70 -21.04
N LYS A 423 -20.22 -12.20 -21.95
CA LYS A 423 -20.27 -13.62 -22.33
C LYS A 423 -18.94 -14.08 -22.95
N GLN A 424 -18.38 -13.30 -23.88
CA GLN A 424 -17.08 -13.62 -24.50
C GLN A 424 -15.93 -13.62 -23.48
N ILE A 425 -15.96 -12.69 -22.51
CA ILE A 425 -14.99 -12.63 -21.42
C ILE A 425 -15.10 -13.88 -20.54
N ASP A 426 -16.31 -14.27 -20.14
CA ASP A 426 -16.56 -15.45 -19.31
C ASP A 426 -16.11 -16.74 -20.03
N ASP A 427 -16.32 -16.84 -21.35
CA ASP A 427 -15.89 -17.98 -22.16
C ASP A 427 -14.35 -18.07 -22.26
N LEU A 428 -13.66 -16.93 -22.45
CA LEU A 428 -12.19 -16.89 -22.40
C LEU A 428 -11.65 -17.25 -21.02
N GLN A 429 -12.29 -16.78 -19.95
CA GLN A 429 -11.88 -17.11 -18.58
C GLN A 429 -12.05 -18.61 -18.26
N LYS A 430 -13.13 -19.23 -18.73
CA LYS A 430 -13.31 -20.70 -18.60
C LYS A 430 -12.24 -21.47 -19.38
N SER A 431 -11.93 -21.04 -20.60
CA SER A 431 -10.88 -21.68 -21.42
C SER A 431 -9.49 -21.54 -20.79
N ALA A 432 -9.19 -20.38 -20.20
CA ALA A 432 -7.95 -20.15 -19.46
C ALA A 432 -7.83 -21.08 -18.24
N GLN A 433 -8.92 -21.25 -17.48
CA GLN A 433 -8.94 -22.14 -16.32
C GLN A 433 -8.74 -23.61 -16.69
N THR A 434 -9.36 -24.09 -17.78
CA THR A 434 -9.19 -25.49 -18.22
C THR A 434 -7.78 -25.77 -18.73
N GLN A 435 -7.09 -24.75 -19.26
CA GLN A 435 -5.72 -24.84 -19.74
C GLN A 435 -4.67 -24.44 -18.69
N ASP A 436 -5.07 -24.11 -17.45
CA ASP A 436 -4.13 -23.67 -16.39
C ASP A 436 -3.22 -22.53 -16.90
N VAL A 437 -3.84 -21.59 -17.61
CA VAL A 437 -3.25 -20.34 -18.11
C VAL A 437 -3.86 -19.21 -17.31
N LYS A 438 -3.03 -18.39 -16.67
CA LYS A 438 -3.49 -17.17 -16.03
C LYS A 438 -3.78 -16.12 -17.10
N PHE A 439 -4.94 -15.48 -16.96
CA PHE A 439 -5.52 -14.66 -18.00
C PHE A 439 -5.99 -13.32 -17.46
N ILE A 440 -5.59 -12.21 -18.10
CA ILE A 440 -5.91 -10.84 -17.67
C ILE A 440 -6.33 -10.01 -18.90
N ILE A 441 -7.52 -9.40 -18.85
CA ILE A 441 -8.02 -8.51 -19.92
C ILE A 441 -8.00 -7.06 -19.44
N TYR A 442 -7.39 -6.19 -20.25
CA TYR A 442 -7.45 -4.74 -20.11
C TYR A 442 -8.25 -4.15 -21.27
N GLN A 443 -9.56 -4.01 -21.09
CA GLN A 443 -10.45 -3.46 -22.12
C GLN A 443 -10.12 -2.00 -22.46
N THR A 444 -9.71 -1.20 -21.47
CA THR A 444 -9.35 0.22 -21.67
C THR A 444 -8.12 0.41 -22.57
N ASN A 445 -7.25 -0.60 -22.63
CA ASN A 445 -5.97 -0.54 -23.35
C ASN A 445 -5.92 -1.55 -24.51
N ASN A 446 -7.05 -2.19 -24.85
CA ASN A 446 -7.17 -3.17 -25.93
C ASN A 446 -6.17 -4.34 -25.87
N ARG A 447 -5.85 -4.81 -24.66
CA ARG A 447 -4.83 -5.85 -24.42
C ARG A 447 -5.35 -7.05 -23.64
N ILE A 448 -4.90 -8.24 -24.03
CA ILE A 448 -5.13 -9.49 -23.31
C ILE A 448 -3.79 -10.16 -23.02
N TYR A 449 -3.58 -10.59 -21.78
CA TYR A 449 -2.38 -11.28 -21.32
C TYR A 449 -2.70 -12.75 -21.06
N ALA A 450 -1.94 -13.65 -21.67
CA ALA A 450 -1.98 -15.08 -21.42
C ALA A 450 -0.64 -15.53 -20.83
N ILE A 451 -0.66 -16.09 -19.61
CA ILE A 451 0.53 -16.40 -18.82
C ILE A 451 0.46 -17.87 -18.38
N GLY A 452 1.44 -18.68 -18.74
CA GLY A 452 1.43 -20.12 -18.45
C GLY A 452 2.55 -20.86 -19.16
N LYS A 453 2.48 -22.19 -19.19
CA LYS A 453 3.40 -23.01 -20.01
C LYS A 453 3.26 -22.67 -21.49
N ARG A 454 4.38 -22.58 -22.22
CA ARG A 454 4.43 -22.12 -23.62
C ARG A 454 3.41 -22.83 -24.51
N SER A 455 3.36 -24.16 -24.49
CA SER A 455 2.37 -24.93 -25.29
C SER A 455 0.92 -24.50 -25.05
N ARG A 456 0.55 -24.24 -23.79
CA ARG A 456 -0.82 -23.88 -23.39
C ARG A 456 -1.14 -22.42 -23.66
N VAL A 457 -0.16 -21.53 -23.50
CA VAL A 457 -0.30 -20.11 -23.85
C VAL A 457 -0.52 -19.95 -25.34
N SER A 458 0.25 -20.65 -26.20
CA SER A 458 0.07 -20.56 -27.65
C SER A 458 -1.30 -21.09 -28.10
N GLU A 459 -1.83 -22.17 -27.49
CA GLU A 459 -3.20 -22.63 -27.77
C GLU A 459 -4.26 -21.58 -27.35
N MET A 460 -4.08 -20.97 -26.18
CA MET A 460 -4.98 -19.94 -25.67
C MET A 460 -4.95 -18.68 -26.55
N VAL A 461 -3.78 -18.24 -27.00
CA VAL A 461 -3.61 -17.11 -27.91
C VAL A 461 -4.26 -17.37 -29.26
N GLY A 462 -4.16 -18.59 -29.80
CA GLY A 462 -4.89 -19.00 -30.99
C GLY A 462 -6.41 -18.83 -30.85
N ARG A 463 -6.97 -19.24 -29.70
CA ARG A 463 -8.41 -19.07 -29.42
C ARG A 463 -8.82 -17.61 -29.28
N ILE A 464 -8.01 -16.80 -28.62
CA ILE A 464 -8.25 -15.36 -28.49
C ILE A 464 -8.29 -14.72 -29.90
N TRP A 465 -7.35 -15.06 -30.77
CA TRP A 465 -7.34 -14.59 -32.15
C TRP A 465 -8.56 -15.05 -32.94
N CYS A 466 -8.98 -16.32 -32.81
CA CYS A 466 -10.22 -16.79 -33.43
C CYS A 466 -11.43 -15.95 -32.97
N MET A 467 -11.58 -15.74 -31.67
CA MET A 467 -12.69 -14.96 -31.12
C MET A 467 -12.68 -13.49 -31.57
N LEU A 468 -11.50 -12.87 -31.64
CA LEU A 468 -11.36 -11.48 -32.08
C LEU A 468 -11.57 -11.32 -33.60
N ASN A 469 -11.23 -12.35 -34.37
CA ASN A 469 -11.32 -12.35 -35.83
C ASN A 469 -12.60 -13.00 -36.37
N GLU A 470 -13.56 -13.38 -35.51
CA GLU A 470 -14.85 -13.91 -35.94
C GLU A 470 -15.68 -12.85 -36.71
N SER A 471 -15.37 -12.78 -37.99
CA SER A 471 -16.13 -12.26 -39.11
C SER A 471 -15.70 -13.13 -40.30
N LYS A 472 -16.26 -14.35 -40.36
CA LYS A 472 -16.19 -15.41 -41.38
C LYS A 472 -15.45 -16.68 -40.94
N SER A 473 -16.23 -17.76 -40.91
CA SER A 473 -15.82 -19.15 -40.99
C SER A 473 -14.69 -19.40 -41.99
N VAL A 474 -13.58 -19.98 -41.55
CA VAL A 474 -12.84 -21.00 -42.32
C VAL A 474 -12.32 -22.05 -41.35
N ASN A 475 -12.70 -23.30 -41.62
CA ASN A 475 -12.25 -24.51 -40.95
C ASN A 475 -10.72 -24.59 -40.85
N CYS A 476 -10.19 -24.85 -39.66
CA CYS A 476 -8.87 -25.46 -39.48
C CYS A 476 -8.93 -26.61 -38.46
N THR A 477 -9.80 -27.58 -38.74
CA THR A 477 -9.56 -28.99 -38.40
C THR A 477 -9.10 -29.69 -39.66
N GLN A 478 -7.78 -29.79 -39.88
CA GLN A 478 -7.07 -30.92 -40.51
C GLN A 478 -5.63 -30.55 -40.91
N LYS A 479 -4.71 -31.31 -40.33
CA LYS A 479 -3.30 -31.66 -40.67
C LYS A 479 -2.54 -31.66 -39.33
N GLY A 480 -2.25 -32.77 -38.67
CA GLY A 480 -2.24 -34.15 -39.14
C GLY A 480 -0.94 -34.49 -39.85
N LEU A 481 0.19 -34.44 -39.12
CA LEU A 481 1.28 -35.42 -39.07
C LEU A 481 2.42 -34.91 -38.17
#